data_AF-A0A972UW99-F1
#
_entry.id   AF-A0A972UW99-F1
#
_cell.length_a   1.000
_cell.length_b   1.000
_cell.length_c   1.000
_cell.angle_alpha   90.00
_cell.angle_beta   90.00
_cell.angle_gamma   90.00
#
_symmetry.space_group_name_H-M   'P 1'
#
loop_
_entity.id
_entity.type
_entity.pdbx_description
1 polymer ?
#
loop_
_entity_poly.entity_id
_entity_poly.type
_entity_poly.pdbx_seq_one_letter_code
_entity_poly.pdbx_strand_id
1 'polypeptide(L)'
;MRTKYLSFLILLIFLSFNSIAQISQGGSPIETMRLKKANIPVLKMPKIDNNLLLKSSVERYANAEVLKPFKFAHSFEVNFTPENSGQRIV
;
A
#
# COMPACT_ATOMS: atom_id res chain seq x y z
N MET A 1 18.72 45.96 30.06
CA MET A 1 17.29 45.75 29.69
C MET A 1 17.01 46.10 28.23
N ARG A 2 17.43 47.28 27.72
CA ARG A 2 17.25 47.69 26.31
C ARG A 2 17.72 46.68 25.24
N THR A 3 18.88 46.05 25.44
CA THR A 3 19.43 45.05 24.49
C THR A 3 18.62 43.75 24.42
N LYS A 4 17.96 43.36 25.53
CA LYS A 4 17.09 42.18 25.56
C LYS A 4 15.81 42.41 24.75
N TYR A 5 15.23 43.60 24.84
CA TYR A 5 14.07 43.99 24.03
C TYR A 5 14.43 44.12 22.55
N LEU A 6 15.62 44.64 22.24
CA LEU A 6 16.11 44.73 20.87
C LEU A 6 16.32 43.33 20.25
N SER A 7 16.93 42.41 21.00
CA SER A 7 17.08 41.02 20.58
C SER A 7 15.72 40.32 20.38
N PHE A 8 14.77 40.57 21.27
CA PHE A 8 13.42 40.02 21.16
C PHE A 8 12.66 40.56 19.94
N LEU A 9 12.80 41.86 19.65
CA LEU A 9 12.22 42.48 18.46
C LEU A 9 12.80 41.90 17.17
N ILE A 10 14.11 41.69 17.11
CA ILE A 10 14.78 41.07 15.96
C ILE A 10 14.27 39.64 15.74
N LEU A 11 14.08 38.86 16.81
CA LEU A 11 13.56 37.50 16.72
C LEU A 11 12.13 37.47 16.14
N LEU A 12 11.26 38.39 16.59
CA LEU A 12 9.89 38.49 16.06
C LEU A 12 9.85 38.82 14.57
N ILE A 13 10.77 39.66 14.09
CA ILE A 13 10.87 40.00 12.66
C ILE A 13 11.23 38.74 11.84
N PHE A 14 12.20 37.94 12.29
CA PHE A 14 12.58 36.71 11.56
C PHE A 14 11.47 35.64 11.53
N LEU A 15 10.61 35.58 12.55
CA LEU A 15 9.46 34.66 12.60
C LEU A 15 8.32 35.06 11.64
N SER A 16 8.33 36.29 11.11
CA SER A 16 7.26 36.83 10.26
C SER A 16 7.36 36.38 8.80
N PHE A 17 8.49 35.80 8.40
CA PHE A 17 8.73 35.40 7.02
C PHE A 17 8.17 33.99 6.77
N ASN A 18 7.18 33.90 5.88
CA ASN A 18 6.67 32.63 5.39
C ASN A 18 7.72 32.00 4.46
N SER A 19 8.25 30.84 4.84
CA SER A 19 9.10 30.04 3.97
C SER A 19 8.21 29.24 3.01
N ILE A 20 8.40 29.43 1.70
CA ILE A 20 7.79 28.58 0.68
C ILE A 20 8.82 27.48 0.40
N ALA A 21 8.66 26.33 1.05
CA ALA A 21 9.40 25.14 0.67
C ALA A 21 8.85 24.63 -0.67
N GLN A 22 9.75 24.40 -1.64
CA GLN A 22 9.35 23.75 -2.89
C GLN A 22 8.92 22.33 -2.56
N ILE A 23 7.62 22.05 -2.70
CA ILE A 23 7.14 20.67 -2.72
C ILE A 23 7.69 20.06 -4.01
N SER A 24 8.42 18.94 -3.89
CA SER A 24 8.83 18.16 -5.05
C SER A 24 7.58 17.74 -5.81
N GLN A 25 7.26 18.47 -6.88
CA GLN A 25 6.29 18.01 -7.85
C GLN A 25 7.00 16.88 -8.58
N GLY A 26 6.70 15.63 -8.19
CA GLY A 26 7.17 14.46 -8.91
C GLY A 26 6.86 14.63 -10.40
N GLY A 27 7.80 14.23 -11.26
CA GLY A 27 7.61 14.30 -12.70
C GLY A 27 6.43 13.44 -13.15
N SER A 28 5.91 13.69 -14.36
CA SER A 28 4.95 12.77 -14.98
C SER A 28 5.61 11.40 -15.14
N PRO A 29 4.91 10.30 -14.78
CA PRO A 29 5.38 8.96 -15.09
C PRO A 29 5.67 8.86 -16.58
N ILE A 30 6.77 8.18 -16.94
CA ILE A 30 7.03 7.84 -18.35
C ILE A 30 5.82 7.06 -18.87
N GLU A 31 5.18 7.60 -19.91
CA GLU A 31 4.18 6.87 -20.66
C GLU A 31 4.89 5.79 -21.48
N THR A 32 5.07 4.62 -20.86
CA THR A 32 5.57 3.45 -21.58
C THR A 32 4.55 3.08 -22.64
N MET A 33 5.00 2.86 -23.88
CA MET A 33 4.17 2.34 -24.96
C MET A 33 3.43 1.10 -24.45
N ARG A 34 2.09 1.17 -24.40
CA ARG A 34 1.25 0.10 -23.88
C ARG A 34 1.56 -1.18 -24.67
N LEU A 35 2.24 -2.13 -24.02
CA LEU A 35 2.54 -3.42 -24.61
C LEU A 35 1.22 -4.03 -25.12
N LYS A 36 1.23 -4.40 -26.41
CA LYS A 36 0.11 -5.10 -27.06
C LYS A 36 -0.26 -6.28 -26.18
N LYS A 37 -1.52 -6.33 -25.74
CA LYS A 37 -2.02 -7.35 -24.81
C LYS A 37 -1.65 -8.72 -25.37
N ALA A 38 -0.63 -9.37 -24.79
CA ALA A 38 -0.30 -10.73 -25.14
C ALA A 38 -1.52 -11.59 -24.78
N ASN A 39 -1.85 -12.57 -25.63
CA ASN A 39 -2.91 -13.52 -25.36
C ASN A 39 -2.40 -14.50 -24.29
N ILE A 40 -2.28 -14.01 -23.06
CA ILE A 40 -1.71 -14.74 -21.92
C ILE A 40 -2.73 -15.82 -21.55
N PRO A 41 -2.32 -17.09 -21.42
CA PRO A 41 -3.22 -18.13 -20.96
C PRO A 41 -3.72 -17.77 -19.56
N VAL A 42 -5.04 -17.74 -19.40
CA VAL A 42 -5.71 -17.42 -18.14
C VAL A 42 -6.20 -18.71 -17.50
N LEU A 43 -5.72 -18.99 -16.29
CA LEU A 43 -6.27 -20.06 -15.46
C LEU A 43 -7.36 -19.47 -14.57
N LYS A 44 -8.60 -19.96 -14.72
CA LYS A 44 -9.75 -19.49 -13.95
C LYS A 44 -9.69 -20.04 -12.53
N MET A 45 -9.76 -19.15 -11.54
CA MET A 45 -9.84 -19.57 -10.15
C MET A 45 -11.16 -20.30 -9.83
N PRO A 46 -11.13 -21.28 -8.91
CA PRO A 46 -12.36 -21.89 -8.40
C PRO A 46 -13.21 -20.83 -7.70
N LYS A 47 -14.54 -20.98 -7.76
CA LYS A 47 -15.45 -20.11 -7.01
C LYS A 47 -15.31 -20.40 -5.51
N ILE A 48 -15.30 -19.34 -4.71
CA ILE A 48 -15.14 -19.43 -3.26
C ILE A 48 -16.29 -18.72 -2.57
N ASP A 49 -16.78 -19.33 -1.51
CA ASP A 49 -17.77 -18.72 -0.63
C ASP A 49 -17.08 -17.94 0.49
N ASN A 50 -17.19 -16.62 0.42
CA ASN A 50 -16.61 -15.72 1.41
C ASN A 50 -17.24 -15.90 2.81
N ASN A 51 -18.51 -16.31 2.89
CA ASN A 51 -19.18 -16.52 4.17
C ASN A 51 -18.58 -17.75 4.89
N LEU A 52 -18.28 -18.80 4.13
CA LEU A 52 -17.62 -19.98 4.65
C LEU A 52 -16.20 -19.66 5.13
N LEU A 53 -15.43 -18.88 4.37
CA LEU A 53 -14.10 -18.43 4.78
C LEU A 53 -14.16 -17.61 6.07
N LEU A 54 -15.10 -16.68 6.17
CA LEU A 54 -15.27 -15.81 7.33
C LEU A 54 -15.63 -16.63 8.57
N LYS A 55 -16.59 -17.54 8.45
CA LYS A 55 -17.00 -18.44 9.54
C LYS A 55 -15.83 -19.30 10.04
N SER A 56 -15.10 -19.92 9.11
CA SER A 56 -13.93 -20.75 9.45
C SER A 56 -12.80 -19.95 10.11
N SER A 57 -12.64 -18.67 9.76
CA SER A 57 -11.68 -17.77 10.40
C SER A 57 -12.11 -17.47 11.83
N VAL A 58 -13.37 -17.08 12.03
CA VAL A 58 -13.92 -16.80 13.37
C VAL A 58 -13.81 -18.02 14.28
N GLU A 59 -14.18 -19.21 13.82
CA GLU A 59 -14.08 -20.45 14.60
C GLU A 59 -12.63 -20.78 14.99
N ARG A 60 -11.67 -20.58 14.07
CA ARG A 60 -10.25 -20.90 14.29
C ARG A 60 -9.59 -19.96 15.31
N TYR A 61 -10.08 -18.73 15.42
CA TYR A 61 -9.52 -17.72 16.33
C TYR A 61 -10.43 -17.41 17.54
N ALA A 62 -11.58 -18.08 17.66
CA ALA A 62 -12.54 -17.86 18.75
C ALA A 62 -11.96 -18.09 20.15
N ASN A 63 -10.98 -18.99 20.28
CA ASN A 63 -10.35 -19.35 21.56
C ASN A 63 -8.94 -18.75 21.73
N ALA A 64 -8.51 -17.87 20.82
CA ALA A 64 -7.20 -17.26 20.90
C ALA A 64 -7.29 -16.00 21.78
N GLU A 65 -6.55 -15.94 22.89
CA GLU A 65 -6.39 -14.76 23.77
C GLU A 65 -5.65 -13.58 23.09
N VAL A 66 -5.66 -13.54 21.77
CA VAL A 66 -4.82 -12.66 20.95
C VAL A 66 -5.72 -11.74 20.13
N LEU A 67 -5.27 -10.51 19.91
CA LEU A 67 -5.89 -9.56 18.99
C LEU A 67 -6.03 -10.16 17.58
N LYS A 68 -6.85 -9.50 16.74
CA LYS A 68 -7.15 -9.87 15.35
C LYS A 68 -5.97 -10.58 14.67
N PRO A 69 -6.17 -11.77 14.08
CA PRO A 69 -5.10 -12.52 13.44
C PRO A 69 -4.42 -11.70 12.34
N PHE A 70 -3.10 -11.80 12.23
CA PHE A 70 -2.28 -11.12 11.21
C PHE A 70 -2.52 -11.62 9.77
N LYS A 71 -3.49 -12.53 9.57
CA LYS A 71 -3.83 -13.09 8.26
C LYS A 71 -5.02 -12.35 7.65
N PHE A 72 -4.78 -11.62 6.55
CA PHE A 72 -5.80 -10.83 5.84
C PHE A 72 -6.28 -11.48 4.53
N ALA A 73 -5.62 -12.55 4.06
CA ALA A 73 -5.92 -13.20 2.79
C ALA A 73 -5.90 -14.73 2.88
N HIS A 74 -6.69 -15.39 2.04
CA HIS A 74 -6.63 -16.83 1.81
C HIS A 74 -5.60 -17.13 0.72
N SER A 75 -4.68 -18.05 0.99
CA SER A 75 -3.64 -18.47 0.05
C SER A 75 -4.15 -19.60 -0.84
N PHE A 76 -3.81 -19.55 -2.12
CA PHE A 76 -4.04 -20.64 -3.06
C PHE A 76 -2.73 -21.33 -3.37
N GLU A 77 -2.75 -22.65 -3.35
CA GLU A 77 -1.61 -23.42 -3.83
C GLU A 77 -1.62 -23.40 -5.36
N VAL A 78 -0.50 -22.98 -5.92
CA VAL A 78 -0.31 -22.82 -7.36
C VAL A 78 0.92 -23.63 -7.73
N ASN A 79 0.74 -24.63 -8.59
CA ASN A 79 1.83 -25.44 -9.10
C ASN A 79 2.49 -24.70 -10.25
N PHE A 80 3.55 -23.95 -9.98
CA PHE A 80 4.37 -23.36 -11.04
C PHE A 80 5.32 -24.40 -11.63
N THR A 81 5.22 -24.60 -12.94
CA THR A 81 6.11 -25.44 -13.74
C THR A 81 6.64 -24.63 -14.92
N PRO A 82 7.74 -25.01 -15.56
CA PRO A 82 8.23 -24.33 -16.77
C PRO A 82 7.15 -24.20 -17.86
N GLU A 83 6.27 -25.19 -17.96
CA GLU A 83 5.19 -25.26 -18.95
C GLU A 83 4.04 -24.28 -18.67
N ASN A 84 3.82 -23.88 -17.42
CA ASN A 84 2.78 -22.92 -17.02
C ASN A 84 3.35 -21.57 -16.53
N SER A 85 4.66 -21.38 -16.69
CA SER A 85 5.33 -20.11 -16.43
C SER A 85 4.74 -18.99 -17.29
N GLY A 86 4.38 -17.88 -16.64
CA GLY A 86 3.74 -16.72 -17.30
C GLY A 86 2.23 -16.83 -17.50
N GLN A 87 1.60 -17.93 -17.09
CA GLN A 87 0.13 -18.01 -17.06
C GLN A 87 -0.43 -17.14 -15.93
N ARG A 88 -1.43 -16.34 -16.24
CA ARG A 88 -2.05 -15.44 -15.26
C ARG A 88 -3.26 -16.13 -14.65
N ILE A 89 -3.28 -16.20 -13.32
CA ILE A 89 -4.43 -16.69 -12.57
C ILE A 89 -5.41 -15.52 -12.40
N VAL A 90 -6.67 -15.70 -12.78
CA VAL A 90 -7.73 -14.67 -12.77
C VAL A 90 -8.99 -15.18 -12.08
#